data_AF-A0A1T5CAG2-F1
#
_entry.id   AF-A0A1T5CAG2-F1
#
_cell.length_a   1.000
_cell.length_b   1.000
_cell.length_c   1.000
_cell.angle_alpha   90.00
_cell.angle_beta   90.00
_cell.angle_gamma   90.00
#
_symmetry.space_group_name_H-M   'P 1'
#
loop_
_entity.id
_entity.type
_entity.pdbx_description
1 polymer ?
#
loop_
_entity_poly.entity_id
_entity_poly.type
_entity_poly.pdbx_seq_one_letter_code
_entity_poly.pdbx_strand_id
1 'polypeptide(L)'
;MKLPSNEQRLSSGSLSDDSAPRKQTVRENQKGPIAQVFLNSLTVAEICRRTANVTDDRYREAFRKGIPMFYHDMRTTRPNEFIRANPDGSEDLVCYDIATRGYTLTKHLLPAGKGRWAYLSCATK
;
A
#
# COMPACT_ATOMS: atom_id res chain seq x y z
N MET A 1 -24.10 37.68 49.60
CA MET A 1 -22.84 37.79 50.38
C MET A 1 -21.72 37.28 49.49
N LYS A 2 -20.84 38.17 49.02
CA LYS A 2 -19.44 38.36 49.47
C LYS A 2 -18.52 37.19 49.11
N LEU A 3 -17.65 37.42 48.11
CA LEU A 3 -16.40 36.69 47.92
C LEU A 3 -15.53 36.81 49.18
N PRO A 4 -14.56 35.91 49.35
CA PRO A 4 -13.21 36.41 49.19
C PRO A 4 -12.30 35.52 48.32
N SER A 5 -11.43 36.21 47.60
CA SER A 5 -10.16 35.75 47.05
C SER A 5 -9.28 35.14 48.14
N ASN A 6 -8.42 34.19 47.79
CA ASN A 6 -7.08 34.19 48.36
C ASN A 6 -6.05 33.62 47.38
N GLU A 7 -5.02 34.43 47.18
CA GLU A 7 -3.82 34.14 46.42
C GLU A 7 -2.96 33.10 47.15
N GLN A 8 -2.25 32.27 46.40
CA GLN A 8 -0.91 31.85 46.83
C GLN A 8 0.07 32.01 45.66
N ARG A 9 1.03 32.88 45.91
CA ARG A 9 2.16 33.24 45.06
C ARG A 9 3.41 32.54 45.63
N LEU A 10 4.17 31.91 44.72
CA LEU A 10 5.62 31.66 44.74
C LEU A 10 6.26 30.88 45.91
N SER A 11 6.90 29.75 45.58
CA SER A 11 8.28 29.54 46.00
C SER A 11 9.04 28.63 45.04
N SER A 12 10.29 29.04 44.81
CA SER A 12 11.32 28.58 43.89
C SER A 12 11.79 27.14 44.12
N GLY A 13 12.05 26.44 43.02
CA GLY A 13 12.79 25.17 43.01
C GLY A 13 13.43 24.97 41.64
N SER A 14 14.60 25.57 41.45
CA SER A 14 15.50 25.39 40.32
C SER A 14 16.10 23.98 40.35
N LEU A 15 15.83 23.16 39.32
CA LEU A 15 16.76 22.14 38.84
C LEU A 15 16.93 22.32 37.34
N SER A 16 18.05 22.94 37.01
CA SER A 16 18.70 22.87 35.71
C SER A 16 19.10 21.43 35.42
N ASP A 17 18.63 20.88 34.29
CA ASP A 17 19.38 19.87 33.56
C ASP A 17 19.48 20.29 32.09
N ASP A 18 20.74 20.45 31.71
CA ASP A 18 21.27 21.08 30.52
C ASP A 18 20.88 20.27 29.28
N SER A 19 20.01 20.83 28.46
CA SER A 19 19.60 20.26 27.18
C SER A 19 20.71 20.45 26.15
N ALA A 20 21.71 19.59 26.17
CA ALA A 20 22.69 19.50 25.09
C ALA A 20 21.98 19.07 23.79
N PRO A 21 22.09 19.82 22.67
CA PRO A 21 21.55 19.36 21.40
C PRO A 21 22.38 18.17 20.92
N ARG A 22 21.74 17.00 20.87
CA ARG A 22 22.29 15.80 20.23
C ARG A 22 22.53 16.14 18.76
N LYS A 23 23.75 16.53 18.42
CA LYS A 23 24.21 16.71 17.04
C LYS A 23 24.02 15.36 16.34
N GLN A 24 22.93 15.22 15.59
CA GLN A 24 22.76 14.15 14.62
C GLN A 24 23.83 14.39 13.55
N THR A 25 24.97 13.72 13.73
CA THR A 25 26.00 13.64 12.72
C THR A 25 25.39 12.98 11.49
N VAL A 26 25.23 13.79 10.44
CA VAL A 26 24.95 13.33 9.08
C VAL A 26 26.11 12.42 8.71
N ARG A 27 25.92 11.10 8.78
CA ARG A 27 26.83 10.15 8.17
C ARG A 27 26.58 10.19 6.67
N GLU A 28 27.37 11.03 6.02
CA GLU A 28 27.55 11.07 4.58
C GLU A 28 28.23 9.76 4.15
N ASN A 29 27.43 8.71 3.94
CA ASN A 29 27.92 7.47 3.35
C ASN A 29 27.79 7.55 1.84
N GLN A 30 28.95 7.70 1.20
CA GLN A 30 29.19 7.68 -0.23
C GLN A 30 28.49 6.47 -0.88
N LYS A 31 27.47 6.73 -1.71
CA LYS A 31 26.77 5.73 -2.52
C LYS A 31 27.55 5.48 -3.82
N GLY A 32 28.48 4.52 -3.79
CA GLY A 32 28.73 3.69 -4.98
C GLY A 32 27.59 2.67 -5.14
N PRO A 33 27.27 2.18 -6.35
CA PRO A 33 26.18 1.24 -6.56
C PRO A 33 26.60 -0.16 -6.08
N ILE A 34 26.59 -0.37 -4.77
CA ILE A 34 26.67 -1.73 -4.22
C ILE A 34 25.30 -2.33 -4.48
N ALA A 35 25.17 -3.08 -5.57
CA ALA A 35 24.08 -4.01 -5.75
C ALA A 35 24.03 -4.87 -4.48
N GLN A 36 23.04 -4.63 -3.63
CA GLN A 36 22.95 -5.26 -2.32
C GLN A 36 22.62 -6.74 -2.56
N VAL A 37 23.66 -7.58 -2.58
CA VAL A 37 23.54 -9.03 -2.78
C VAL A 37 22.99 -9.64 -1.49
N PHE A 38 21.88 -10.35 -1.58
CA PHE A 38 21.30 -11.09 -0.45
C PHE A 38 21.78 -12.56 -0.45
N LEU A 39 21.49 -13.28 0.65
CA LEU A 39 21.94 -14.64 1.03
C LEU A 39 21.97 -15.72 -0.09
N ASN A 40 21.30 -15.48 -1.22
CA ASN A 40 21.22 -16.38 -2.37
C ASN A 40 22.13 -15.97 -3.55
N SER A 41 23.09 -15.07 -3.36
CA SER A 41 23.95 -14.50 -4.42
C SER A 41 23.20 -13.75 -5.54
N LEU A 42 21.92 -13.45 -5.32
CA LEU A 42 21.09 -12.70 -6.25
C LEU A 42 21.07 -11.23 -5.86
N THR A 43 21.08 -10.39 -6.88
CA THR A 43 20.81 -8.96 -6.75
C THR A 43 19.33 -8.73 -6.44
N VAL A 44 19.01 -7.59 -5.82
CA VAL A 44 17.61 -7.16 -5.58
C VAL A 44 16.79 -7.20 -6.87
N ALA A 45 17.35 -6.73 -7.99
CA ALA A 45 16.67 -6.71 -9.28
C ALA A 45 16.29 -8.13 -9.76
N GLU A 46 17.17 -9.11 -9.58
CA GLU A 46 16.88 -10.51 -9.94
C GLU A 46 15.80 -11.12 -9.06
N ILE A 47 15.83 -10.85 -7.76
CA ILE A 47 14.80 -11.31 -6.83
C ILE A 47 13.45 -10.69 -7.21
N CYS A 48 13.38 -9.37 -7.43
CA CYS A 48 12.16 -8.69 -7.85
C CYS A 48 11.59 -9.29 -9.14
N ARG A 49 12.43 -9.53 -10.15
CA ARG A 49 12.01 -10.14 -11.42
C ARG A 49 11.49 -11.57 -11.22
N ARG A 50 12.17 -12.40 -10.43
CA ARG A 50 11.69 -13.77 -10.12
C ARG A 50 10.34 -13.73 -9.41
N THR A 51 10.18 -12.86 -8.43
CA THR A 51 8.93 -12.69 -7.69
C THR A 51 7.79 -12.17 -8.57
N ALA A 52 8.08 -11.25 -9.49
CA ALA A 52 7.11 -10.76 -10.47
C ALA A 52 6.59 -11.90 -11.35
N ASN A 53 7.49 -12.72 -11.91
CA ASN A 53 7.09 -13.87 -12.75
C ASN A 53 6.21 -14.86 -11.98
N VAL A 54 6.57 -15.20 -10.73
CA VAL A 54 5.76 -16.11 -9.90
C VAL A 54 4.38 -15.52 -9.60
N THR A 55 4.31 -14.20 -9.39
CA THR A 55 3.04 -13.51 -9.17
C THR A 55 2.17 -13.55 -10.41
N ASP A 56 2.74 -13.25 -11.58
CA ASP A 56 2.04 -13.27 -12.87
C ASP A 56 1.50 -14.66 -13.19
N ASP A 57 2.28 -15.71 -12.96
CA ASP A 57 1.83 -17.08 -13.20
C ASP A 57 0.68 -17.48 -12.27
N ARG A 58 0.70 -17.04 -11.00
CA ARG A 58 -0.42 -17.25 -10.07
C ARG A 58 -1.68 -16.51 -10.54
N TYR A 59 -1.55 -15.29 -11.03
CA TYR A 59 -2.69 -14.52 -11.53
C TYR A 59 -3.25 -15.11 -12.82
N ARG A 60 -2.41 -15.63 -13.72
CA ARG A 60 -2.85 -16.42 -14.88
C ARG A 60 -3.67 -17.63 -14.46
N GLU A 61 -3.20 -18.40 -13.48
CA GLU A 61 -3.93 -19.56 -12.95
C GLU A 61 -5.27 -19.18 -12.31
N ALA A 62 -5.31 -18.06 -11.58
CA ALA A 62 -6.56 -17.54 -11.01
C ALA A 62 -7.56 -17.18 -12.14
N PHE A 63 -7.13 -16.46 -13.16
CA PHE A 63 -7.97 -16.12 -14.31
C PHE A 63 -8.43 -17.35 -15.10
N ARG A 64 -7.58 -18.37 -15.28
CA ARG A 64 -8.00 -19.66 -15.88
C ARG A 64 -9.16 -20.32 -15.13
N LYS A 65 -9.22 -20.12 -13.81
CA LYS A 65 -10.29 -20.64 -12.94
C LYS A 65 -11.49 -19.69 -12.83
N GLY A 66 -11.51 -18.59 -13.58
CA GLY A 66 -12.56 -17.57 -13.52
C GLY A 66 -12.51 -16.70 -12.26
N ILE A 67 -11.41 -16.72 -11.51
CA ILE A 67 -11.27 -15.98 -10.25
C ILE A 67 -10.77 -14.57 -10.57
N PRO A 68 -11.54 -13.50 -10.30
CA PRO A 68 -11.08 -12.13 -10.51
C PRO A 68 -10.07 -11.72 -9.45
N MET A 69 -9.27 -10.71 -9.76
CA MET A 69 -8.34 -10.09 -8.83
C MET A 69 -8.85 -8.71 -8.41
N PHE A 70 -8.58 -8.31 -7.16
CA PHE A 70 -9.05 -7.04 -6.61
C PHE A 70 -7.88 -6.16 -6.19
N TYR A 71 -7.96 -4.85 -6.46
CA TYR A 71 -6.93 -3.89 -6.08
C TYR A 71 -7.48 -2.47 -5.91
N HIS A 72 -6.67 -1.58 -5.35
CA HIS A 72 -6.97 -0.14 -5.25
C HIS A 72 -6.09 0.66 -6.22
N ASP A 73 -6.67 1.72 -6.78
CA ASP A 73 -5.92 2.77 -7.45
C ASP A 73 -6.64 4.12 -7.34
N MET A 74 -6.18 5.12 -8.08
CA MET A 74 -6.73 6.49 -8.03
C MET A 74 -8.22 6.58 -8.37
N ARG A 75 -8.83 5.52 -8.96
CA ARG A 75 -10.26 5.46 -9.28
C ARG A 75 -11.12 4.99 -8.10
N THR A 76 -10.51 4.38 -7.06
CA THR A 76 -11.21 4.03 -5.82
C THR A 76 -11.15 5.18 -4.84
N THR A 77 -12.30 5.64 -4.35
CA THR A 77 -12.40 6.80 -3.46
C THR A 77 -12.68 6.41 -2.01
N ARG A 78 -13.44 5.32 -1.83
CA ARG A 78 -13.82 4.81 -0.51
C ARG A 78 -13.00 3.59 -0.12
N PRO A 79 -12.79 3.33 1.19
CA PRO A 79 -12.03 2.16 1.65
C PRO A 79 -12.62 0.81 1.24
N ASN A 80 -13.92 0.75 0.95
CA ASN A 80 -14.61 -0.46 0.53
C ASN A 80 -14.81 -0.56 -0.99
N GLU A 81 -14.23 0.37 -1.77
CA GLU A 81 -14.24 0.32 -3.23
C GLU A 81 -13.00 -0.37 -3.76
N PHE A 82 -13.18 -1.30 -4.68
CA PHE A 82 -12.10 -2.03 -5.32
C PHE A 82 -12.27 -2.00 -6.82
N ILE A 83 -11.14 -2.02 -7.52
CA ILE A 83 -11.11 -2.41 -8.93
C ILE A 83 -11.11 -3.93 -8.99
N ARG A 84 -12.13 -4.51 -9.62
CA ARG A 84 -12.19 -5.93 -9.97
C ARG A 84 -11.61 -6.09 -11.37
N ALA A 85 -10.44 -6.70 -11.47
CA ALA A 85 -9.87 -7.16 -12.73
C ALA A 85 -10.49 -8.51 -13.10
N ASN A 86 -11.26 -8.51 -14.17
CA ASN A 86 -11.98 -9.69 -14.63
C ASN A 86 -11.06 -10.60 -15.49
N PRO A 87 -11.35 -11.91 -15.56
CA PRO A 87 -10.55 -12.86 -16.35
C PRO A 87 -10.47 -12.57 -17.86
N ASP A 88 -11.42 -11.81 -18.42
CA ASP A 88 -11.43 -11.35 -19.81
C ASP A 88 -10.58 -10.08 -20.03
N GLY A 89 -9.91 -9.60 -18.97
CA GLY A 89 -9.12 -8.38 -18.99
C GLY A 89 -9.96 -7.10 -18.95
N SER A 90 -11.27 -7.17 -18.71
CA SER A 90 -12.08 -5.98 -18.38
C SER A 90 -11.87 -5.55 -16.92
N GLU A 91 -12.32 -4.35 -16.57
CA GLU A 91 -12.26 -3.85 -15.19
C GLU A 91 -13.58 -3.23 -14.75
N ASP A 92 -13.96 -3.53 -13.52
CA ASP A 92 -15.13 -2.98 -12.87
C ASP A 92 -14.76 -2.28 -11.57
N LEU A 93 -15.45 -1.19 -11.25
CA LEU A 93 -15.51 -0.66 -9.90
C LEU A 93 -16.58 -1.42 -9.13
N VAL A 94 -16.18 -2.03 -8.02
CA VAL A 94 -17.07 -2.76 -7.13
C VAL A 94 -16.98 -2.20 -5.72
N CYS A 95 -18.05 -2.36 -4.95
CA CYS A 95 -18.12 -2.03 -3.54
C CYS A 95 -18.28 -3.31 -2.73
N TYR A 96 -17.41 -3.52 -1.74
CA TYR A 96 -17.54 -4.63 -0.81
C TYR A 96 -18.51 -4.30 0.31
N ASP A 97 -19.45 -5.21 0.56
CA ASP A 97 -20.36 -5.17 1.69
C ASP A 97 -19.99 -6.25 2.71
N ILE A 98 -19.67 -5.82 3.93
CA ILE A 98 -19.26 -6.70 5.02
C ILE A 98 -20.41 -7.56 5.55
N ALA A 99 -21.65 -7.07 5.47
CA ALA A 99 -22.83 -7.78 5.99
C ALA A 99 -23.14 -9.01 5.12
N THR A 100 -23.08 -8.84 3.80
CA THR A 100 -23.34 -9.91 2.84
C THR A 100 -22.07 -10.67 2.43
N ARG A 101 -20.88 -10.17 2.80
CA ARG A 101 -19.56 -10.65 2.33
C ARG A 101 -19.49 -10.70 0.80
N GLY A 102 -20.15 -9.75 0.16
CA GLY A 102 -20.36 -9.71 -1.29
C GLY A 102 -19.76 -8.46 -1.92
N TYR A 103 -19.58 -8.52 -3.23
CA TYR A 103 -19.21 -7.37 -4.05
C TYR A 103 -20.40 -6.96 -4.90
N THR A 104 -20.77 -5.68 -4.82
CA THR A 104 -21.77 -5.07 -5.69
C THR A 104 -21.08 -4.29 -6.80
N LEU A 105 -21.50 -4.50 -8.04
CA LEU A 105 -21.02 -3.70 -9.18
C LEU A 105 -21.49 -2.26 -9.05
N THR A 106 -20.55 -1.33 -9.06
CA THR A 106 -20.84 0.11 -9.06
C THR A 106 -20.78 0.66 -10.48
N LYS A 107 -19.74 0.30 -11.25
CA LYS A 107 -19.49 0.85 -12.59
C LYS A 107 -18.54 -0.03 -13.41
N HIS A 108 -18.82 -0.20 -14.71
CA HIS A 108 -17.85 -0.72 -15.67
C HIS A 108 -16.80 0.34 -16.00
N LEU A 109 -15.51 0.03 -15.85
CA LEU A 109 -14.42 0.98 -16.03
C LEU A 109 -13.73 0.83 -17.38
N LEU A 110 -13.35 -0.40 -17.74
CA LEU A 110 -12.64 -0.70 -18.97
C LEU A 110 -13.23 -1.94 -19.64
N PRO A 111 -13.33 -1.96 -20.97
CA PRO A 111 -13.81 -3.13 -21.71
C PRO A 111 -12.76 -4.26 -21.68
N ALA A 112 -13.17 -5.44 -22.14
CA ALA A 112 -12.32 -6.63 -22.24
C ALA A 112 -10.98 -6.33 -22.95
N GLY A 113 -9.90 -6.92 -22.44
CA GLY A 113 -8.56 -6.74 -22.96
C GLY A 113 -7.91 -5.35 -22.73
N LYS A 114 -8.57 -4.43 -22.00
CA LYS A 114 -8.03 -3.07 -21.74
C LYS A 114 -7.59 -2.81 -20.31
N GLY A 115 -7.86 -3.73 -19.39
CA GLY A 115 -7.49 -3.65 -17.99
C GLY A 115 -5.99 -3.78 -17.71
N ARG A 116 -5.59 -3.42 -16.49
CA ARG A 116 -4.20 -3.46 -16.00
C ARG A 116 -3.55 -4.82 -16.18
N TRP A 117 -4.30 -5.90 -15.94
CA TRP A 117 -3.83 -7.27 -16.05
C TRP A 117 -4.37 -8.01 -17.29
N ALA A 118 -4.82 -7.27 -18.31
CA ALA A 118 -5.29 -7.88 -19.56
C ALA A 118 -4.23 -8.75 -20.25
N TYR A 119 -2.94 -8.42 -20.11
CA TYR A 119 -1.84 -9.22 -20.65
C TYR A 119 -1.66 -10.60 -19.98
N LEU A 120 -2.32 -10.82 -18.83
CA LEU A 120 -2.39 -12.11 -18.14
C LEU A 120 -3.69 -12.86 -18.45
N SER A 121 -4.65 -12.20 -19.12
CA SER A 121 -5.94 -12.78 -19.46
C SER A 121 -5.78 -13.95 -20.43
N CYS A 122 -6.57 -15.00 -20.22
CA CYS A 122 -6.61 -16.14 -21.13
C CYS A 122 -7.46 -15.86 -22.38
N ALA A 123 -8.16 -14.72 -22.42
CA ALA A 123 -9.09 -14.32 -23.48
C ALA A 123 -8.39 -13.83 -24.76
N THR A 124 -7.06 -13.94 -24.86
CA THR A 124 -6.32 -13.56 -26.06
C THR A 124 -5.42 -14.70 -26.53
N LYS A 125 -6.02 -15.64 -27.28
CA LYS A 125 -5.46 -16.24 -28.50
C LYS A 125 -6.62 -16.63 -29.41
#